data_AF-A0A1V6KC86-F1
#
_entry.id   AF-A0A1V6KC86-F1
#
_cell.length_a   1.000
_cell.length_b   1.000
_cell.length_c   1.000
_cell.angle_alpha   90.00
_cell.angle_beta   90.00
_cell.angle_gamma   90.00
#
_symmetry.space_group_name_H-M   'P 1'
#
loop_
_entity.id
_entity.type
_entity.pdbx_description
1 polymer ?
#
loop_
_entity_poly.entity_id
_entity_poly.type
_entity_poly.pdbx_seq_one_letter_code
_entity_poly.pdbx_strand_id
1 'polypeptide(L)'
;MNIITLHGAFMGLGLVCMVVAIIIAHYYRSKKWWLKLHRGLNIAAPVLAVIGIIVAIIMVTPGYGVQLPLVHHLLGLLTLVLLIIEPILGFSIFKSKDKQRIASLKKTHRIIGRITPIMYIVTMIAIELVVGG
;
A
#
# COMPACT_ATOMS: atom_id res chain seq x y z
N MET A 1 -15.91 -14.70 -10.67
CA MET A 1 -14.51 -14.54 -10.24
C MET A 1 -14.33 -15.28 -8.93
N ASN A 2 -13.30 -16.12 -8.78
CA ASN A 2 -13.08 -16.80 -7.50
C ASN A 2 -12.56 -15.78 -6.45
N ILE A 3 -12.66 -16.14 -5.17
CA ILE A 3 -12.32 -15.23 -4.07
C ILE A 3 -10.83 -14.87 -4.01
N ILE A 4 -9.96 -15.78 -4.47
CA ILE A 4 -8.51 -15.58 -4.58
C ILE A 4 -8.18 -14.48 -5.60
N THR A 5 -8.75 -14.57 -6.80
CA THR A 5 -8.59 -13.57 -7.86
C THR A 5 -9.19 -12.24 -7.45
N LEU A 6 -10.30 -12.23 -6.69
CA LEU A 6 -10.87 -11.00 -6.14
C LEU A 6 -9.91 -10.32 -5.15
N HIS A 7 -9.35 -11.08 -4.20
CA HIS A 7 -8.32 -10.57 -3.28
C HIS A 7 -7.11 -10.02 -4.06
N GLY A 8 -6.56 -10.82 -4.97
CA GLY A 8 -5.41 -10.43 -5.80
C GLY A 8 -5.67 -9.20 -6.66
N ALA A 9 -6.88 -9.05 -7.20
CA ALA A 9 -7.26 -7.88 -7.98
C ALA A 9 -7.27 -6.60 -7.14
N PHE A 10 -7.85 -6.63 -5.92
CA PHE A 10 -7.84 -5.48 -5.03
C PHE A 10 -6.42 -5.10 -4.58
N MET A 11 -5.59 -6.08 -4.23
CA MET A 11 -4.19 -5.84 -3.85
C MET A 11 -3.38 -5.30 -5.04
N GLY A 12 -3.56 -5.88 -6.23
CA GLY A 12 -2.90 -5.44 -7.46
C GLY A 12 -3.29 -4.01 -7.85
N LEU A 13 -4.58 -3.67 -7.81
CA LEU A 13 -5.05 -2.30 -8.05
C LEU A 13 -4.51 -1.31 -7.02
N GLY A 14 -4.42 -1.71 -5.75
CA GLY A 14 -3.80 -0.92 -4.69
C GLY A 14 -2.32 -0.63 -4.98
N LEU A 15 -1.56 -1.64 -5.39
CA LEU A 15 -0.17 -1.50 -5.81
C LEU A 15 -0.02 -0.57 -7.02
N VAL A 16 -0.85 -0.75 -8.05
CA VAL A 16 -0.85 0.11 -9.25
C VAL A 16 -1.11 1.56 -8.84
N CYS A 17 -2.12 1.83 -8.00
CA CYS A 17 -2.39 3.17 -7.48
C CYS A 17 -1.15 3.78 -6.81
N MET A 18 -0.49 3.03 -5.95
CA MET A 18 0.72 3.49 -5.25
C MET A 18 1.88 3.77 -6.20
N VAL A 19 2.16 2.87 -7.15
CA VAL A 19 3.25 3.06 -8.13
C VAL A 19 2.98 4.29 -9.00
N VAL A 20 1.75 4.45 -9.48
CA VAL A 20 1.35 5.64 -10.26
C VAL A 20 1.49 6.90 -9.42
N ALA A 21 1.12 6.87 -8.13
CA ALA A 21 1.30 8.01 -7.21
C ALA A 21 2.78 8.40 -7.08
N ILE A 22 3.69 7.43 -7.00
CA ILE A 22 5.14 7.65 -6.93
C ILE A 22 5.65 8.26 -8.24
N ILE A 23 5.24 7.73 -9.40
CA ILE A 23 5.60 8.24 -10.72
C ILE A 23 5.16 9.70 -10.86
N ILE A 24 3.92 10.03 -10.50
CA ILE A 24 3.40 11.40 -10.52
C ILE A 24 4.24 12.32 -9.63
N ALA A 25 4.55 11.87 -8.42
CA ALA A 25 5.35 12.64 -7.48
C ALA A 25 6.82 12.78 -7.90
N HIS A 26 7.33 11.98 -8.83
CA HIS A 26 8.70 12.09 -9.34
C HIS A 26 8.76 12.95 -10.60
N TYR A 27 7.93 12.64 -11.61
CA TYR A 27 8.05 13.21 -12.94
C TYR A 27 7.14 14.43 -13.18
N TYR A 28 6.04 14.55 -12.45
CA TYR A 28 4.99 15.53 -12.76
C TYR A 28 4.89 16.67 -11.74
N ARG A 29 5.88 16.87 -10.86
CA ARG A 29 5.87 17.92 -9.82
C ARG A 29 5.65 19.34 -10.33
N SER A 30 5.98 19.63 -11.60
CA SER A 30 5.76 20.93 -12.21
C SER A 30 4.28 21.20 -12.57
N LYS A 31 3.43 20.17 -12.60
CA LYS A 31 2.02 20.30 -13.03
C LYS A 31 1.14 20.66 -11.85
N LYS A 32 0.29 21.69 -11.98
CA LYS A 32 -0.62 22.16 -10.90
C LYS A 32 -1.50 21.04 -10.29
N TRP A 33 -1.82 20.00 -11.05
CA TRP A 33 -2.66 18.87 -10.61
C TRP A 33 -1.90 17.75 -9.89
N TRP A 34 -0.56 17.76 -9.86
CA TRP A 34 0.24 16.63 -9.38
C TRP A 34 -0.13 16.23 -7.95
N LEU A 35 -0.27 17.21 -7.05
CA LEU A 35 -0.51 16.96 -5.63
C LEU A 35 -1.91 16.42 -5.40
N LYS A 36 -2.90 16.90 -6.16
CA LYS A 36 -4.28 16.41 -6.08
C LYS A 36 -4.34 14.93 -6.47
N LEU A 37 -3.68 14.57 -7.57
CA LEU A 37 -3.68 13.19 -8.07
C LEU A 37 -2.85 12.26 -7.18
N HIS A 38 -1.64 12.68 -6.76
CA HIS A 38 -0.80 11.93 -5.82
C HIS A 38 -1.55 11.64 -4.51
N ARG A 39 -2.23 12.65 -3.93
CA ARG A 39 -3.02 12.47 -2.72
C ARG A 39 -4.20 11.52 -2.95
N GLY A 40 -4.94 11.68 -4.04
CA GLY A 40 -6.08 10.81 -4.37
C GLY A 40 -5.65 9.35 -4.48
N LEU A 41 -4.56 9.08 -5.21
CA LEU A 41 -4.03 7.72 -5.38
C LEU A 41 -3.46 7.14 -4.09
N ASN A 42 -2.80 7.95 -3.25
CA ASN A 42 -2.31 7.52 -1.94
C ASN A 42 -3.42 7.22 -0.93
N ILE A 43 -4.65 7.71 -1.14
CA ILE A 43 -5.82 7.33 -0.34
C ILE A 43 -6.50 6.10 -0.96
N ALA A 44 -6.59 6.04 -2.29
CA ALA A 44 -7.19 4.91 -3.00
C ALA A 44 -6.43 3.60 -2.73
N ALA A 45 -5.09 3.64 -2.75
CA ALA A 45 -4.25 2.46 -2.52
C ALA A 45 -4.54 1.74 -1.18
N PRO A 46 -4.53 2.40 0.00
CA PRO A 46 -4.88 1.75 1.26
C PRO A 46 -6.34 1.33 1.34
N VAL A 47 -7.28 2.08 0.75
CA VAL A 47 -8.70 1.67 0.72
C VAL A 47 -8.86 0.36 -0.05
N LEU A 48 -8.25 0.25 -1.24
CA LEU A 48 -8.26 -0.98 -2.04
C LEU A 48 -7.59 -2.13 -1.30
N ALA A 49 -6.45 -1.89 -0.65
CA ALA A 49 -5.76 -2.90 0.15
C ALA A 49 -6.60 -3.38 1.34
N VAL A 50 -7.29 -2.48 2.05
CA VAL A 50 -8.21 -2.85 3.14
C VAL A 50 -9.34 -3.73 2.62
N ILE A 51 -9.95 -3.39 1.48
CA ILE A 51 -10.97 -4.24 0.86
C ILE A 51 -10.38 -5.61 0.51
N GLY A 52 -9.18 -5.66 -0.08
CA GLY A 52 -8.48 -6.91 -0.35
C GLY A 52 -8.24 -7.75 0.91
N ILE A 53 -7.87 -7.14 2.03
CA ILE A 53 -7.68 -7.82 3.32
C ILE A 53 -9.00 -8.34 3.90
N ILE A 54 -10.10 -7.59 3.76
CA ILE A 54 -11.44 -8.09 4.15
C ILE A 54 -11.78 -9.35 3.35
N VAL A 55 -11.50 -9.35 2.04
CA VAL A 55 -11.67 -10.54 1.20
C VAL A 55 -10.76 -11.68 1.68
N ALA A 56 -9.50 -11.41 2.04
CA ALA A 56 -8.59 -12.42 2.58
C ALA A 56 -9.08 -13.03 3.90
N ILE A 57 -9.66 -12.23 4.79
CA ILE A 57 -10.27 -12.72 6.04
C ILE A 57 -11.41 -13.69 5.71
N ILE A 58 -12.26 -13.35 4.73
CA ILE A 58 -13.33 -14.25 4.29
C ILE A 58 -12.75 -15.55 3.70
N MET A 59 -11.66 -15.47 2.93
CA MET A 59 -11.00 -16.66 2.33
C MET A 59 -10.54 -17.70 3.36
N VAL A 60 -10.11 -17.25 4.53
CA VAL A 60 -9.60 -18.13 5.60
C VAL A 60 -10.70 -18.61 6.56
N THR A 61 -11.95 -18.11 6.42
CA THR A 61 -13.06 -18.55 7.27
C THR A 61 -13.47 -20.01 7.00
N PRO A 62 -14.00 -20.71 8.02
CA PRO A 62 -14.54 -22.06 7.85
C PRO A 62 -15.61 -22.08 6.75
N GLY A 63 -15.36 -22.83 5.68
CA GLY A 63 -16.24 -22.92 4.51
C GLY A 63 -15.56 -22.59 3.18
N TYR A 64 -14.50 -21.77 3.18
CA TYR A 64 -13.72 -21.46 1.97
C TYR A 64 -12.39 -22.20 1.88
N GLY A 65 -11.79 -22.57 3.02
CA GLY A 65 -10.68 -23.52 3.09
C GLY A 65 -9.36 -23.04 2.47
N VAL A 66 -9.21 -21.75 2.13
CA VAL A 66 -7.98 -21.23 1.56
C VAL A 66 -7.01 -20.89 2.68
N GLN A 67 -5.83 -21.51 2.68
CA GLN A 67 -4.75 -21.19 3.60
C GLN A 67 -3.55 -20.65 2.79
N LEU A 68 -3.13 -19.42 3.06
CA LEU A 68 -1.90 -18.87 2.50
C LEU A 68 -0.75 -19.04 3.50
N PRO A 69 0.52 -19.01 3.03
CA PRO A 69 1.67 -19.11 3.90
C PRO A 69 1.68 -18.06 5.00
N LEU A 70 2.09 -18.45 6.22
CA LEU A 70 2.21 -17.54 7.37
C LEU A 70 3.04 -16.29 7.05
N VAL A 71 4.11 -16.47 6.25
CA VAL A 71 4.98 -15.38 5.80
C VAL A 71 4.21 -14.33 4.99
N HIS A 72 3.32 -14.75 4.09
CA HIS A 72 2.49 -13.83 3.30
C HIS A 72 1.56 -13.01 4.20
N HIS A 73 0.92 -13.63 5.19
CA HIS A 73 0.04 -12.94 6.13
C HIS A 73 0.78 -11.86 6.95
N LEU A 74 1.95 -12.21 7.50
CA LEU A 74 2.74 -11.28 8.32
C LEU A 74 3.25 -10.10 7.50
N LEU A 75 3.81 -10.36 6.31
CA LEU A 75 4.29 -9.32 5.41
C LEU A 75 3.13 -8.44 4.91
N GLY A 76 1.97 -9.03 4.63
CA GLY A 76 0.77 -8.31 4.22
C GLY A 76 0.25 -7.36 5.30
N LEU A 77 0.22 -7.80 6.56
CA LEU A 77 -0.18 -6.95 7.67
C LEU A 77 0.79 -5.79 7.88
N LEU A 78 2.10 -6.05 7.86
CA LEU A 78 3.12 -5.01 7.99
C LEU A 78 3.03 -4.02 6.83
N THR A 79 2.85 -4.50 5.60
CA THR A 79 2.66 -3.65 4.41
C THR A 79 1.42 -2.77 4.57
N LEU A 80 0.30 -3.31 5.05
CA LEU A 80 -0.93 -2.55 5.28
C LEU A 80 -0.70 -1.41 6.28
N VAL A 81 0.01 -1.67 7.37
CA VAL A 81 0.34 -0.64 8.38
C VAL A 81 1.16 0.49 7.75
N LEU A 82 2.20 0.16 6.97
CA LEU A 82 3.01 1.17 6.27
C LEU A 82 2.17 1.97 5.26
N LEU A 83 1.29 1.29 4.53
CA LEU A 83 0.40 1.89 3.53
C LEU A 83 -0.61 2.87 4.15
N ILE A 84 -1.05 2.63 5.39
CA ILE A 84 -1.93 3.54 6.16
C ILE A 84 -1.14 4.69 6.77
N ILE A 85 0.08 4.44 7.27
CA ILE A 85 0.94 5.48 7.86
C ILE A 85 1.34 6.53 6.81
N GLU A 86 1.59 6.12 5.56
CA GLU A 86 1.99 7.00 4.46
C GLU A 86 1.08 8.24 4.27
N PRO A 87 -0.23 8.10 4.03
CA PRO A 87 -1.12 9.26 3.90
C PRO A 87 -1.21 10.06 5.20
N ILE A 88 -1.14 9.43 6.38
CA ILE A 88 -1.13 10.15 7.68
C ILE A 88 0.08 11.07 7.78
N LEU A 89 1.27 10.59 7.41
CA LEU A 89 2.48 11.42 7.34
C LEU A 89 2.33 12.53 6.30
N GLY A 90 1.81 12.20 5.12
CA GLY A 90 1.51 13.16 4.05
C GLY A 90 0.63 14.31 4.55
N PHE A 91 -0.48 14.02 5.23
CA PHE A 91 -1.37 15.03 5.81
C PHE A 91 -0.72 15.79 6.97
N SER A 92 0.07 15.12 7.81
CA SER A 92 0.77 15.74 8.94
C SER A 92 1.77 16.81 8.51
N ILE A 93 2.40 16.64 7.33
CA ILE A 93 3.29 17.66 6.73
C ILE A 93 2.53 18.98 6.50
N PHE A 94 1.29 18.91 6.01
CA PHE A 94 0.47 20.09 5.74
C PHE A 94 -0.16 20.71 6.99
N LYS A 95 -0.33 19.93 8.06
CA LYS A 95 -0.90 20.41 9.33
C LYS A 95 0.14 21.09 10.24
N SER A 96 1.41 20.75 10.10
CA SER A 96 2.47 21.29 10.95
C SER A 96 2.87 22.72 10.55
N LYS A 97 3.18 23.55 11.55
CA LYS A 97 3.73 24.90 11.37
C LYS A 97 5.23 25.00 11.67
N ASP A 98 5.78 23.99 12.36
CA ASP A 98 7.19 23.95 12.72
C ASP A 98 8.04 23.44 11.55
N LYS A 99 8.99 24.27 11.11
CA LYS A 99 9.89 23.98 9.98
C LYS A 99 10.73 22.72 10.21
N GLN A 100 11.22 22.48 11.44
CA GLN A 100 12.02 21.30 11.75
C GLN A 100 11.18 20.03 11.67
N ARG A 101 9.99 20.05 12.28
CA ARG A 101 9.02 18.96 12.19
C ARG A 101 8.58 18.68 10.76
N ILE A 102 8.31 19.71 9.95
CA ILE A 102 7.99 19.55 8.52
C ILE A 102 9.13 18.84 7.77
N ALA A 103 10.38 19.23 8.00
CA ALA A 103 11.54 18.61 7.36
C ALA A 103 11.67 17.13 7.75
N SER A 104 11.50 16.82 9.03
CA SER A 104 11.50 15.44 9.55
C SER A 104 10.38 14.60 8.93
N LEU A 105 9.13 15.10 8.96
CA LEU A 105 7.98 14.40 8.35
C LEU A 105 8.17 14.14 6.85
N LYS A 106 8.71 15.12 6.10
CA LYS A 106 9.05 14.95 4.67
C LYS A 106 10.13 13.90 4.45
N LYS A 107 11.11 13.78 5.36
CA LYS A 107 12.14 12.73 5.28
C LYS A 107 11.50 11.36 5.53
N THR A 108 10.73 11.22 6.61
CA THR A 108 10.06 9.98 6.98
C THR A 108 9.08 9.50 5.89
N HIS A 109 8.20 10.38 5.41
CA HIS A 109 7.27 10.08 4.30
C HIS A 109 8.00 9.61 3.04
N ARG A 110 9.16 10.20 2.70
CA ARG A 110 9.93 9.75 1.52
C ARG A 110 10.63 8.41 1.74
N ILE A 111 11.07 8.11 2.95
CA ILE A 111 11.72 6.83 3.26
C ILE A 111 10.68 5.71 3.28
N ILE A 112 9.58 5.90 4.02
CA ILE A 112 8.50 4.92 4.10
C ILE A 112 7.88 4.72 2.71
N GLY A 113 7.57 5.79 1.97
CA GLY A 113 7.05 5.69 0.61
C GLY A 113 7.98 5.00 -0.41
N ARG A 114 9.27 4.78 -0.09
CA ARG A 114 10.18 3.95 -0.88
C ARG A 114 10.21 2.49 -0.41
N ILE A 115 10.09 2.26 0.90
CA ILE A 115 10.10 0.92 1.49
C ILE A 115 8.77 0.21 1.23
N THR A 116 7.64 0.89 1.41
CA THR A 116 6.29 0.33 1.24
C THR A 116 6.09 -0.38 -0.10
N PRO A 117 6.40 0.20 -1.29
CA PRO A 117 6.23 -0.51 -2.56
C PRO A 117 7.10 -1.76 -2.69
N ILE A 118 8.33 -1.73 -2.16
CA ILE A 118 9.21 -2.91 -2.16
C ILE A 118 8.57 -4.00 -1.31
N MET A 119 8.13 -3.66 -0.09
CA MET A 119 7.50 -4.61 0.82
C MET A 119 6.18 -5.16 0.26
N TYR A 120 5.42 -4.33 -0.45
CA TYR A 120 4.18 -4.73 -1.13
C TYR A 120 4.46 -5.77 -2.21
N ILE A 121 5.46 -5.52 -3.08
CA ILE A 121 5.86 -6.46 -4.13
C ILE A 121 6.36 -7.77 -3.52
N VAL A 122 7.23 -7.69 -2.50
CA VAL A 122 7.73 -8.87 -1.79
C VAL A 122 6.57 -9.67 -1.18
N THR A 123 5.57 -9.01 -0.59
CA THR A 123 4.38 -9.68 -0.05
C THR A 123 3.61 -10.44 -1.13
N MET A 124 3.45 -9.85 -2.32
CA MET A 124 2.74 -10.49 -3.42
C MET A 124 3.48 -11.74 -3.92
N ILE A 125 4.80 -11.67 -4.05
CA ILE A 125 5.64 -12.78 -4.53
C ILE A 125 5.89 -13.83 -3.43
N ALA A 126 5.77 -13.47 -2.16
CA ALA A 126 5.94 -14.39 -1.02
C ALA A 126 5.00 -15.61 -1.07
N ILE A 127 3.89 -15.53 -1.83
CA ILE A 127 3.03 -16.69 -2.11
C ILE A 127 3.81 -17.75 -2.91
N GLU A 128 4.55 -17.35 -3.94
CA GLU A 128 5.30 -18.25 -4.83
C GLU A 128 6.59 -18.77 -4.18
N LEU A 129 7.28 -17.92 -3.40
CA LEU A 129 8.57 -18.26 -2.76
C LEU A 129 8.45 -19.33 -1.67
N VAL A 130 7.27 -19.50 -1.06
CA VAL A 130 7.04 -20.49 -0.01
C VAL A 130 6.35 -21.75 -0.52
N VAL A 131 5.54 -21.63 -1.57
CA VAL A 131 4.83 -22.78 -2.15
C VAL A 131 5.72 -23.57 -3.10
N GLY A 132 6.84 -23.00 -3.56
CA GLY A 132 7.78 -23.68 -4.46
C GLY A 132 7.14 -23.90 -5.82
N GLY A 133 7.26 -22.91 -6.70
CA GLY A 133 7.06 -23.12 -8.14
C GLY A 133 8.12 -24.07 -8.70
#